data_AF-A0A9P1F4Z4-F1
#
_entry.id   AF-A0A9P1F4Z4-F1
#
_cell.length_a   1.000
_cell.length_b   1.000
_cell.length_c   1.000
_cell.angle_alpha   90.00
_cell.angle_beta   90.00
_cell.angle_gamma   90.00
#
_symmetry.space_group_name_H-M   'P 1'
#
loop_
_entity.id
_entity.type
_entity.pdbx_description
1 polymer ?
#
loop_
_entity_poly.entity_id
_entity_poly.type
_entity_poly.pdbx_seq_one_letter_code
_entity_poly.pdbx_strand_id
1 'polypeptide(L)'
;MKVLIIFSAVVTVYFHSDASPTSLVDLLNPRVKRADCSSTYGAWSEWTDCSMNCGYCGKQNRSRDCNAVDGCDDPICTGDAIEIQSCGTNNSICYYPTVSCCDSNYKKTLDLPGKRFYCGLKNLTDSTDSTTTDSTSTASTTSTTTET
;
A
#
# COMPACT_ATOMS: atom_id res chain seq x y z
N MET A 1 -25.10 -25.09 17.11
CA MET A 1 -24.43 -26.16 16.33
C MET A 1 -25.45 -26.96 15.54
N LYS A 2 -25.54 -26.71 14.23
CA LYS A 2 -25.78 -27.66 13.14
C LYS A 2 -25.71 -26.86 11.84
N VAL A 3 -24.57 -26.97 11.17
CA VAL A 3 -24.26 -26.32 9.89
C VAL A 3 -24.77 -27.26 8.80
N LEU A 4 -25.71 -26.80 7.97
CA LEU A 4 -26.14 -27.52 6.77
C LEU A 4 -25.50 -26.81 5.57
N ILE A 5 -24.40 -27.38 5.05
CA ILE A 5 -23.75 -26.90 3.83
C ILE A 5 -24.39 -27.64 2.65
N ILE A 6 -25.12 -26.93 1.80
CA ILE A 6 -25.55 -27.44 0.50
C ILE A 6 -24.70 -26.72 -0.56
N PHE A 7 -23.83 -27.49 -1.21
CA PHE A 7 -23.07 -27.08 -2.40
C PHE A 7 -24.02 -26.93 -3.59
N SER A 8 -24.23 -25.70 -4.09
CA SER A 8 -24.54 -25.45 -5.51
C SER A 8 -24.49 -23.95 -5.80
N ALA A 9 -23.90 -23.63 -6.94
CA ALA A 9 -23.57 -22.30 -7.41
C ALA A 9 -24.81 -21.42 -7.69
N VAL A 10 -25.16 -20.54 -6.75
CA VAL A 10 -25.60 -19.15 -6.98
C VAL A 10 -25.33 -18.43 -5.65
N VAL A 11 -24.45 -17.41 -5.63
CA VAL A 11 -24.36 -16.52 -4.47
C VAL A 11 -25.60 -15.64 -4.48
N THR A 12 -26.71 -16.19 -4.00
CA THR A 12 -27.90 -15.40 -3.70
C THR A 12 -27.53 -14.52 -2.52
N VAL A 13 -27.38 -13.23 -2.77
CA VAL A 13 -27.28 -12.23 -1.70
C VAL A 13 -28.61 -12.29 -0.96
N TYR A 14 -28.66 -13.04 0.13
CA TYR A 14 -29.82 -13.02 1.03
C TYR A 14 -29.79 -11.68 1.76
N PHE A 15 -30.50 -10.70 1.20
CA PHE A 15 -30.93 -9.54 1.95
C PHE A 15 -31.68 -10.05 3.19
N HIS A 16 -31.09 -9.89 4.38
CA HIS A 16 -31.86 -9.99 5.60
C HIS A 16 -32.79 -8.78 5.60
N SER A 17 -34.04 -9.00 5.21
CA SER A 17 -35.11 -8.02 5.42
C SER A 17 -35.18 -7.75 6.91
N ASP A 18 -34.87 -6.52 7.30
CA ASP A 18 -35.05 -6.04 8.66
C ASP A 18 -36.48 -6.35 9.10
N ALA A 19 -36.58 -7.21 10.11
CA ALA A 19 -37.84 -7.63 10.69
C ALA A 19 -38.59 -6.40 11.19
N SER A 20 -39.74 -6.10 10.56
CA SER A 20 -40.74 -5.23 11.13
C SER A 20 -41.34 -5.94 12.36
N PRO A 21 -41.34 -5.34 13.56
CA PRO A 21 -41.77 -6.00 14.77
C PRO A 21 -43.30 -6.15 14.77
N THR A 22 -43.82 -7.36 14.53
CA THR A 22 -45.25 -7.67 14.49
C THR A 22 -45.77 -8.32 15.77
N SER A 23 -45.01 -8.30 16.88
CA SER A 23 -45.41 -8.95 18.12
C SER A 23 -45.64 -7.97 19.27
N LEU A 24 -46.68 -8.22 20.08
CA LEU A 24 -47.03 -7.43 21.27
C LEU A 24 -45.91 -7.39 22.32
N VAL A 25 -44.97 -8.33 22.28
CA VAL A 25 -43.79 -8.34 23.19
C VAL A 25 -42.73 -7.30 22.81
N ASP A 26 -42.72 -6.77 21.58
CA ASP A 26 -41.77 -5.74 21.14
C ASP A 26 -42.21 -4.31 21.54
N LEU A 27 -43.47 -4.10 21.91
CA LEU A 27 -43.98 -2.81 22.40
C LEU A 27 -43.59 -2.53 23.86
N LEU A 28 -43.14 -3.56 24.58
CA LEU A 28 -42.66 -3.47 25.96
C LEU A 28 -41.13 -3.42 26.04
N ASN A 29 -40.43 -3.62 24.91
CA ASN A 29 -38.99 -3.49 24.85
C ASN A 29 -38.67 -2.02 24.57
N PRO A 30 -37.99 -1.29 25.48
CA PRO A 30 -37.49 0.04 25.14
C PRO A 30 -36.63 -0.13 23.88
N ARG A 31 -36.94 0.61 22.82
CA ARG A 31 -36.15 0.61 21.58
C ARG A 31 -34.72 1.01 21.94
N VAL A 32 -33.87 0.04 22.25
CA VAL A 32 -32.43 0.24 22.29
C VAL A 32 -32.09 0.50 20.83
N LYS A 33 -31.98 1.78 20.46
CA LYS A 33 -31.32 2.14 19.20
C LYS A 33 -30.00 1.40 19.25
N ARG A 34 -29.78 0.46 18.32
CA ARG A 34 -28.45 -0.13 18.16
C ARG A 34 -27.48 1.04 18.01
N ALA A 35 -26.46 1.06 18.86
CA ALA A 35 -25.44 2.07 18.77
C ALA A 35 -24.81 1.97 17.37
N ASP A 36 -24.58 3.11 16.74
CA ASP A 36 -23.76 3.15 15.53
C ASP A 36 -22.33 2.82 15.95
N CYS A 37 -21.82 1.67 15.50
CA CYS A 37 -20.46 1.20 15.83
C CYS A 37 -19.38 1.82 14.95
N SER A 38 -19.71 2.93 14.27
CA SER A 38 -18.74 3.78 13.58
C SER A 38 -17.71 4.30 14.58
N SER A 39 -16.45 3.95 14.35
CA SER A 39 -15.33 4.23 15.23
C SER A 39 -14.23 4.97 14.50
N THR A 40 -13.31 5.53 15.29
CA THR A 40 -12.15 6.26 14.79
C THR A 40 -10.85 5.52 15.09
N TYR A 41 -9.93 5.58 14.14
CA TYR A 41 -8.58 5.09 14.38
C TYR A 41 -7.86 5.96 15.42
N GLY A 42 -7.02 5.31 16.22
CA GLY A 42 -6.07 5.97 17.10
C GLY A 42 -4.92 6.62 16.34
N ALA A 43 -3.92 7.07 17.11
CA ALA A 43 -2.68 7.57 16.54
C ALA A 43 -1.97 6.46 15.75
N TRP A 44 -1.28 6.84 14.69
CA TRP A 44 -0.34 5.96 14.02
C TRP A 44 0.81 5.59 14.96
N SER A 45 1.25 4.34 14.89
CA SER A 45 2.54 3.92 15.45
C SER A 45 3.67 4.67 14.77
N GLU A 46 4.84 4.64 15.42
CA GLU A 46 6.09 4.97 14.74
C GLU A 46 6.31 4.04 13.55
N TRP A 47 7.08 4.54 12.57
CA TRP A 47 7.54 3.71 11.46
C TRP A 47 8.51 2.66 11.98
N THR A 48 8.36 1.43 11.48
CA THR A 48 9.36 0.37 11.67
C THR A 48 10.68 0.73 10.99
N ASP A 49 11.75 0.07 11.42
CA ASP A 49 13.04 0.19 10.77
C ASP A 49 12.95 -0.18 9.29
N CYS A 50 13.71 0.55 8.47
CA CYS A 50 13.72 0.32 7.05
C CYS A 50 14.29 -1.07 6.71
N SER A 51 13.58 -1.84 5.88
CA SER A 51 13.99 -3.20 5.51
C SER A 51 15.31 -3.28 4.75
N MET A 52 15.81 -2.15 4.24
CA MET A 52 17.09 -2.05 3.53
C MET A 52 17.83 -0.78 3.94
N ASN A 53 19.15 -0.89 4.02
CA ASN A 53 20.05 0.21 4.33
C ASN A 53 20.80 0.74 3.10
N CYS A 54 20.44 0.29 1.89
CA CYS A 54 21.05 0.67 0.62
C CYS A 54 19.98 0.89 -0.47
N GLY A 55 20.34 1.64 -1.51
CA GLY A 55 19.59 1.69 -2.77
C GLY A 55 18.20 2.31 -2.70
N TYR A 56 17.78 2.91 -1.58
CA TYR A 56 16.48 3.56 -1.34
C TYR A 56 15.28 2.76 -1.86
N CYS A 57 15.32 1.44 -1.69
CA CYS A 57 14.24 0.54 -2.07
C CYS A 57 13.78 -0.33 -0.90
N GLY A 58 14.17 0.02 0.32
CA GLY A 58 13.61 -0.59 1.52
C GLY A 58 12.14 -0.22 1.68
N LYS A 59 11.44 -0.98 2.49
CA LYS A 59 10.07 -0.69 2.92
C LYS A 59 10.04 -0.57 4.43
N GLN A 60 9.19 0.32 4.91
CA GLN A 60 8.83 0.45 6.31
C GLN A 60 7.32 0.49 6.42
N ASN A 61 6.81 -0.04 7.52
CA ASN A 61 5.40 -0.08 7.85
C ASN A 61 5.11 0.66 9.15
N ARG A 62 3.88 1.15 9.26
CA ARG A 62 3.28 1.60 10.52
C ARG A 62 1.85 1.11 10.60
N SER A 63 1.30 1.07 11.80
CA SER A 63 -0.04 0.56 12.09
C SER A 63 -0.80 1.48 13.02
N ARG A 64 -2.12 1.34 13.08
CA ARG A 64 -2.98 2.05 14.01
C ARG A 64 -4.15 1.17 14.42
N ASP A 65 -4.60 1.35 15.64
CA ASP A 65 -5.72 0.57 16.18
C ASP A 65 -7.05 1.28 15.98
N CYS A 66 -8.09 0.49 15.70
CA CYS A 66 -9.45 0.97 15.60
C CYS A 66 -10.09 0.97 17.00
N ASN A 67 -10.34 2.15 17.57
CA ASN A 67 -10.80 2.24 18.96
C ASN A 67 -12.27 1.85 19.08
N ALA A 68 -12.59 0.90 19.96
CA ALA A 68 -13.96 0.50 20.20
C ALA A 68 -14.80 1.62 20.80
N VAL A 69 -16.06 1.72 20.36
CA VAL A 69 -17.09 2.54 21.00
C VAL A 69 -17.78 1.68 22.05
N ASP A 70 -18.07 2.26 23.22
CA ASP A 70 -18.75 1.56 24.30
C ASP A 70 -20.05 0.91 23.83
N GLY A 71 -20.19 -0.40 24.08
CA GLY A 71 -21.34 -1.19 23.64
C GLY A 71 -21.22 -1.81 22.25
N CYS A 72 -20.05 -1.71 21.60
CA CYS A 72 -19.74 -2.38 20.35
C CYS A 72 -18.57 -3.35 20.53
N ASP A 73 -18.82 -4.64 20.30
CA ASP A 73 -17.78 -5.67 20.31
C ASP A 73 -16.91 -5.64 19.04
N ASP A 74 -17.48 -5.15 17.92
CA ASP A 74 -16.82 -5.05 16.61
C ASP A 74 -16.85 -3.60 16.10
N PRO A 75 -15.78 -2.80 16.29
CA PRO A 75 -15.73 -1.42 15.82
C PRO A 75 -15.49 -1.30 14.32
N ILE A 76 -16.13 -0.31 13.69
CA ILE A 76 -16.08 -0.08 12.24
C ILE A 76 -15.28 1.19 11.95
N CYS A 77 -14.01 1.05 11.57
CA CYS A 77 -13.19 2.17 11.08
C CYS A 77 -13.13 2.23 9.56
N THR A 78 -13.21 3.44 8.99
CA THR A 78 -13.02 3.65 7.55
C THR A 78 -11.55 3.94 7.23
N GLY A 79 -11.01 3.25 6.22
CA GLY A 79 -9.64 3.40 5.74
C GLY A 79 -8.70 2.32 6.27
N ASP A 80 -7.42 2.40 5.89
CA ASP A 80 -6.45 1.33 6.16
C ASP A 80 -5.92 1.36 7.59
N ALA A 81 -5.77 0.17 8.20
CA ALA A 81 -5.15 0.01 9.52
C ALA A 81 -3.61 -0.05 9.45
N ILE A 82 -3.06 -0.29 8.26
CA ILE A 82 -1.64 -0.47 7.99
C ILE A 82 -1.25 0.42 6.83
N GLU A 83 -0.12 1.09 6.96
CA GLU A 83 0.48 1.88 5.90
C GLU A 83 1.90 1.39 5.62
N ILE A 84 2.25 1.29 4.34
CA ILE A 84 3.58 0.87 3.87
C ILE A 84 4.12 1.95 2.95
N GLN A 85 5.37 2.35 3.16
CA GLN A 85 6.05 3.30 2.28
C GLN A 85 7.49 2.88 1.97
N SER A 86 8.03 3.44 0.90
CA SER A 86 9.44 3.30 0.54
C SER A 86 10.32 4.05 1.53
N CYS A 87 11.50 3.49 1.81
CA CYS A 87 12.49 4.08 2.70
C CYS A 87 13.93 3.77 2.23
N GLY A 88 14.88 4.43 2.88
CA GLY A 88 16.31 4.24 2.70
C GLY A 88 17.04 5.31 3.49
N THR A 89 17.93 4.89 4.37
CA THR A 89 18.61 5.80 5.31
C THR A 89 19.99 6.24 4.83
N ASN A 90 20.57 5.54 3.86
CA ASN A 90 21.92 5.81 3.39
C ASN A 90 21.98 5.96 1.87
N ASN A 91 22.88 6.82 1.42
CA ASN A 91 23.21 7.04 0.01
C ASN A 91 24.06 5.89 -0.58
N SER A 92 24.11 4.75 0.10
CA SER A 92 24.87 3.56 -0.27
C SER A 92 24.16 2.82 -1.40
N ILE A 93 24.92 2.41 -2.41
CA ILE A 93 24.44 1.59 -3.53
C ILE A 93 24.38 0.12 -3.07
N CYS A 94 23.32 -0.59 -3.43
CA CYS A 94 23.27 -2.04 -3.20
C CYS A 94 24.15 -2.76 -4.23
N TYR A 95 25.09 -3.57 -3.78
CA TYR A 95 26.07 -4.26 -4.66
C TYR A 95 25.52 -5.52 -5.35
N TYR A 96 24.31 -5.97 -5.00
CA TYR A 96 23.65 -7.13 -5.59
C TYR A 96 22.36 -6.66 -6.29
N PRO A 97 21.91 -7.27 -7.41
CA PRO A 97 20.68 -6.86 -8.07
C PRO A 97 19.50 -7.01 -7.13
N THR A 98 19.04 -5.88 -6.59
CA THR A 98 17.79 -5.78 -5.85
C THR A 98 16.69 -5.53 -6.86
N VAL A 99 15.63 -6.32 -6.82
CA VAL A 99 14.40 -6.04 -7.58
C VAL A 99 13.97 -4.58 -7.34
N SER A 100 13.55 -3.89 -8.40
CA SER A 100 13.01 -2.54 -8.24
C SER A 100 11.87 -2.60 -7.23
N CYS A 101 11.89 -1.74 -6.22
CA CYS A 101 10.83 -1.65 -5.22
C CYS A 101 9.49 -1.16 -5.79
N CYS A 102 9.47 -0.76 -7.06
CA CYS A 102 8.28 -0.37 -7.80
C CYS A 102 7.64 -1.59 -8.44
N ASP A 103 6.31 -1.63 -8.42
CA ASP A 103 5.54 -2.63 -9.15
C ASP A 103 5.89 -2.58 -10.65
N SER A 104 5.61 -3.65 -11.38
CA SER A 104 6.02 -3.84 -12.78
C SER A 104 5.56 -2.72 -13.75
N ASN A 105 4.49 -1.99 -13.40
CA ASN A 105 3.97 -0.87 -14.18
C ASN A 105 4.69 0.45 -13.92
N TYR A 106 5.63 0.48 -12.97
CA TYR A 106 6.29 1.68 -12.51
C TYR A 106 7.81 1.51 -12.52
N LYS A 107 8.52 2.61 -12.76
CA LYS A 107 9.97 2.72 -12.63
C LYS A 107 10.32 3.59 -11.43
N LYS A 108 11.49 3.34 -10.86
CA LYS A 108 12.05 4.18 -9.81
C LYS A 108 12.38 5.56 -10.39
N THR A 109 11.79 6.61 -9.82
CA THR A 109 12.02 8.00 -10.19
C THR A 109 12.43 8.79 -8.95
N LEU A 110 13.26 9.81 -9.14
CA LEU A 110 13.76 10.67 -8.08
C LEU A 110 13.11 12.06 -8.17
N ASP A 111 12.54 12.52 -7.06
CA ASP A 111 12.14 13.92 -6.91
C ASP A 111 13.31 14.70 -6.27
N LEU A 112 14.02 15.49 -7.07
CA LEU A 112 15.21 16.22 -6.65
C LEU A 112 14.93 17.25 -5.52
N PRO A 113 13.87 18.08 -5.60
CA PRO A 113 13.53 19.03 -4.53
C PRO A 113 13.14 18.33 -3.21
N GLY A 114 12.31 17.30 -3.28
CA GLY A 114 11.84 16.56 -2.11
C GLY A 114 12.82 15.52 -1.58
N LYS A 115 13.96 15.30 -2.27
CA LYS A 115 14.95 14.24 -1.99
C LYS A 115 14.31 12.88 -1.72
N ARG A 116 13.19 12.61 -2.39
CA ARG A 116 12.39 11.40 -2.20
C ARG A 116 12.39 10.57 -3.47
N PHE A 117 12.44 9.26 -3.29
CA PHE A 117 12.16 8.33 -4.38
C PHE A 117 10.66 8.09 -4.47
N TYR A 118 10.16 7.95 -5.69
CA TYR A 118 8.78 7.57 -5.95
C TYR A 118 8.71 6.65 -7.17
N CYS A 119 7.65 5.88 -7.27
CA CYS A 119 7.40 5.01 -8.41
C CYS A 119 6.64 5.81 -9.48
N GLY A 120 7.34 6.19 -10.55
CA GLY A 120 6.74 6.87 -11.71
C GLY A 120 6.24 5.86 -12.73
N LEU A 121 5.23 6.21 -13.52
CA LEU A 121 4.72 5.31 -14.55
C LEU A 121 5.82 4.91 -15.54
N LYS A 122 5.89 3.62 -15.85
CA LYS A 122 6.75 3.11 -16.91
C LYS A 122 6.08 3.43 -18.25
N ASN A 123 6.60 4.43 -18.98
CA ASN A 123 6.18 4.61 -20.37
C ASN A 123 6.60 3.38 -21.17
N LEU A 124 5.67 2.77 -21.91
CA LEU A 124 5.92 1.55 -22.68
C LEU A 124 7.04 1.72 -23.73
N THR A 125 7.31 2.96 -24.14
CA THR A 125 8.39 3.34 -25.08
C THR A 125 9.79 3.34 -24.44
N ASP A 126 9.89 3.22 -23.12
CA ASP A 126 11.14 3.24 -22.35
C ASP A 126 11.58 1.82 -21.95
N SER A 127 10.95 0.78 -22.54
CA SER A 127 11.33 -0.62 -22.39
C SER A 127 12.47 -0.99 -23.34
N THR A 128 13.53 -0.19 -23.38
CA THR A 128 14.87 -0.75 -23.57
C THR A 128 15.40 -0.98 -22.17
N ASP A 129 15.13 -2.20 -21.72
CA ASP A 129 15.96 -2.97 -20.83
C ASP A 129 17.33 -2.32 -20.57
N SER A 130 17.52 -1.86 -19.33
CA SER A 130 18.85 -1.60 -18.79
C SER A 130 19.55 -2.93 -18.53
N THR A 131 19.68 -3.77 -19.56
CA THR A 131 20.80 -4.69 -19.64
C THR A 131 22.00 -3.83 -19.97
N THR A 132 22.79 -3.58 -18.93
CA THR A 132 24.14 -3.04 -19.03
C THR A 132 24.95 -3.99 -19.92
N THR A 133 25.03 -3.72 -21.22
CA THR A 133 26.25 -4.03 -21.97
C THR A 133 27.17 -2.83 -21.83
N ASP A 134 28.18 -3.05 -21.01
CA ASP A 134 29.42 -2.30 -20.93
C ASP A 134 29.90 -1.85 -22.31
N SER A 135 30.13 -0.55 -22.46
CA SER A 135 30.87 0.02 -23.60
C SER A 135 31.49 1.32 -23.11
N THR A 136 32.64 1.15 -22.48
CA THR A 136 33.75 2.11 -22.43
C THR A 136 33.74 3.03 -23.65
N SER A 137 33.43 4.32 -23.48
CA SER A 137 33.78 5.34 -24.47
C SER A 137 35.05 6.06 -24.02
N THR A 138 36.18 5.43 -24.29
CA THR A 138 37.43 6.16 -24.55
C THR A 138 37.23 6.88 -25.88
N ALA A 139 37.19 8.21 -25.88
CA ALA A 139 37.30 9.00 -27.11
C ALA A 139 38.58 9.83 -27.05
N SER A 140 39.59 9.29 -27.72
CA SER A 140 40.90 9.86 -27.98
C SER A 140 40.84 11.16 -28.77
N THR A 141 41.81 12.02 -28.46
CA THR A 141 42.31 13.15 -29.23
C THR A 141 42.56 12.80 -30.70
N THR A 142 42.15 13.64 -31.65
CA THR A 142 42.87 13.80 -32.94
C THR A 142 42.70 15.23 -33.46
N SER A 143 43.84 15.84 -33.76
CA SER A 143 44.10 17.15 -34.34
C SER A 143 43.74 17.20 -35.83
N THR A 144 43.33 18.36 -36.35
CA THR A 144 43.41 18.66 -37.78
C THR A 144 43.77 20.13 -37.99
N THR A 145 44.92 20.32 -38.62
CA THR A 145 45.55 21.53 -39.17
C THR A 145 44.85 22.06 -40.41
N THR A 146 44.85 23.39 -40.63
CA THR A 146 45.25 24.18 -41.84
C THR A 146 44.51 25.53 -41.86
N GLU A 147 45.22 26.64 -41.63
CA GLU A 147 45.74 27.62 -42.63
C GLU A 147 44.66 28.42 -43.38
N THR A 148 44.50 29.71 -43.05
CA THR A 148 44.90 30.85 -43.91
C THR A 148 45.04 32.11 -43.05
#